data_AF-A0A7V4ZXI1-F1
#
_entry.id   AF-A0A7V4ZXI1-F1
#
_cell.length_a   1.000
_cell.length_b   1.000
_cell.length_c   1.000
_cell.angle_alpha   90.00
_cell.angle_beta   90.00
_cell.angle_gamma   90.00
#
_symmetry.space_group_name_H-M   'P 1'
#
loop_
_entity.id
_entity.type
_entity.pdbx_description
1 polymer ?
#
loop_
_entity_poly.entity_id
_entity_poly.type
_entity_poly.pdbx_seq_one_letter_code
_entity_poly.pdbx_strand_id
1 'polypeptide(L)'
;SRIAIAAFIIPYIFALNPVMVLIGATPLKVLQILLTSLAGMLGIGAAMEGYFLGLAKPWERVLYLSGGLLLIDPAFLTDVLGILLIGLALLLQYLRGRRAPGK
;
A
#
# COMPACT_ATOMS: atom_id res chain seq x y z
N SER A 1 16.87 0.64 -11.93
CA SER A 1 15.61 0.32 -12.63
C SER A 1 14.38 0.27 -11.71
N ARG A 2 14.19 1.25 -10.81
CA ARG A 2 13.07 1.26 -9.83
C ARG A 2 12.01 2.32 -10.11
N ILE A 3 12.32 3.29 -10.98
CA ILE A 3 11.42 4.36 -11.40
C ILE A 3 10.44 3.88 -12.49
N ALA A 4 10.79 2.82 -13.23
CA ALA A 4 9.98 2.29 -14.34
C ALA A 4 8.66 1.65 -13.89
N ILE A 5 8.58 1.12 -12.66
CA ILE A 5 7.38 0.43 -12.17
C ILE A 5 6.25 1.46 -11.92
N ALA A 6 6.57 2.65 -11.42
CA ALA A 6 5.59 3.72 -11.22
C ALA A 6 5.03 4.27 -12.54
N ALA A 7 5.85 4.33 -13.60
CA ALA A 7 5.42 4.81 -14.92
C ALA A 7 4.50 3.81 -15.66
N PHE A 8 4.60 2.51 -15.35
CA PHE A 8 3.77 1.46 -15.97
C PHE A 8 2.41 1.23 -15.28
N ILE A 9 2.20 1.77 -14.07
CA ILE A 9 0.92 1.65 -13.34
C ILE A 9 -0.13 2.60 -13.92
N ILE A 10 0.27 3.78 -14.40
CA ILE A 10 -0.65 4.81 -14.91
C ILE A 10 -1.46 4.32 -16.13
N PRO A 11 -0.87 3.69 -17.18
CA PRO A 11 -1.65 3.16 -18.31
C PRO A 11 -2.57 2.00 -17.93
N TYR A 12 -2.19 1.19 -16.94
CA TYR A 12 -2.98 0.04 -16.48
C TYR A 12 -4.26 0.46 -15.75
N ILE A 13 -4.17 1.52 -14.94
CA ILE A 13 -5.32 2.16 -14.29
C ILE A 13 -6.32 2.69 -15.33
N PHE A 14 -5.82 3.24 -16.46
CA PHE A 14 -6.66 3.71 -17.55
C PHE A 14 -7.24 2.58 -18.42
N ALA A 15 -6.54 1.45 -18.56
CA ALA A 15 -6.95 0.33 -19.42
C ALA A 15 -7.96 -0.63 -18.77
N LEU A 16 -7.88 -0.83 -17.44
CA LEU A 16 -8.79 -1.73 -16.71
C LEU A 16 -10.08 -1.08 -16.23
N ASN A 17 -10.19 0.25 -16.33
CA ASN A 17 -11.36 0.95 -15.86
C ASN A 17 -12.08 1.65 -17.02
N PRO A 18 -13.11 0.99 -17.61
CA PRO A 18 -14.10 1.71 -18.42
C PRO A 18 -14.96 2.65 -17.56
N VAL A 19 -14.55 2.99 -16.33
CA VAL A 19 -15.06 4.10 -15.51
C VAL A 19 -14.14 5.34 -15.63
N MET A 20 -13.59 5.56 -16.83
CA MET A 20 -13.48 6.91 -17.40
C MET A 20 -14.86 7.54 -17.72
N VAL A 21 -15.92 7.05 -17.08
CA VAL A 21 -17.28 7.51 -17.31
C VAL A 21 -17.64 8.42 -16.14
N LEU A 22 -17.75 9.70 -16.45
CA LEU A 22 -18.48 10.73 -15.72
C LEU A 22 -19.96 10.34 -15.44
N ILE A 23 -20.21 9.18 -14.83
CA ILE A 23 -21.51 8.77 -14.32
C ILE A 23 -21.28 8.29 -12.89
N GLY A 24 -21.54 9.17 -11.92
CA GLY A 24 -21.65 8.83 -10.50
C GLY A 24 -20.38 8.94 -9.64
N ALA A 25 -19.20 9.23 -10.20
CA ALA A 25 -17.98 9.38 -9.42
C ALA A 25 -17.95 10.75 -8.71
N THR A 26 -18.28 10.76 -7.42
CA THR A 26 -18.15 11.95 -6.56
C THR A 26 -16.65 12.29 -6.37
N PRO A 27 -16.25 13.58 -6.30
CA PRO A 27 -14.86 13.95 -6.01
C PRO A 27 -14.27 13.24 -4.77
N LEU A 28 -15.13 12.96 -3.78
CA LEU A 28 -14.79 12.20 -2.59
C LEU A 28 -14.37 10.76 -2.88
N LYS A 29 -15.03 10.08 -3.84
CA LYS A 29 -14.70 8.70 -4.21
C LYS A 29 -13.37 8.63 -4.96
N VAL A 30 -13.11 9.61 -5.84
CA VAL A 30 -11.82 9.72 -6.52
C VAL A 30 -10.69 9.95 -5.50
N LEU A 31 -10.89 10.86 -4.55
CA LEU A 31 -9.93 11.10 -3.48
C LEU A 31 -9.67 9.84 -2.65
N GLN A 32 -10.71 9.08 -2.30
CA GLN A 32 -10.56 7.80 -1.60
C GLN A 32 -9.67 6.83 -2.39
N ILE A 33 -9.98 6.60 -3.67
CA ILE A 33 -9.23 5.66 -4.53
C ILE A 33 -7.78 6.08 -4.63
N LEU A 34 -7.50 7.37 -4.77
CA LEU A 34 -6.14 7.89 -4.83
C LEU A 34 -5.38 7.62 -3.53
N LEU A 35 -6.00 7.90 -2.37
CA LEU A 35 -5.36 7.70 -1.07
C LEU A 35 -5.10 6.23 -0.77
N THR A 36 -6.06 5.34 -1.06
CA THR A 36 -5.93 3.90 -0.82
C THR A 36 -4.91 3.28 -1.77
N SER A 37 -4.95 3.62 -3.05
CA SER A 37 -3.97 3.15 -4.04
C SER A 37 -2.55 3.62 -3.71
N LEU A 38 -2.40 4.86 -3.24
CA LEU A 38 -1.10 5.40 -2.79
C LEU A 38 -0.56 4.62 -1.59
N ALA A 39 -1.40 4.40 -0.57
CA ALA A 39 -1.04 3.61 0.60
C ALA A 39 -0.67 2.16 0.22
N GLY A 40 -1.42 1.56 -0.71
CA GLY A 40 -1.17 0.23 -1.24
C GLY A 40 0.20 0.12 -1.93
N MET A 41 0.50 1.07 -2.82
CA MET A 41 1.81 1.15 -3.48
C MET A 41 2.96 1.35 -2.49
N LEU A 42 2.78 2.18 -1.45
CA LEU A 42 3.79 2.34 -0.39
C LEU A 42 4.03 1.04 0.37
N GLY A 43 2.97 0.28 0.70
CA GLY A 43 3.08 -1.05 1.32
C GLY A 43 3.84 -2.05 0.46
N ILE A 44 3.54 -2.11 -0.84
CA ILE A 44 4.25 -2.99 -1.77
C ILE A 44 5.72 -2.57 -1.91
N GLY A 45 5.98 -1.26 -2.01
CA GLY A 45 7.34 -0.71 -2.02
C GLY A 45 8.12 -1.11 -0.76
N ALA A 46 7.50 -0.98 0.42
CA ALA A 46 8.07 -1.41 1.71
C ALA A 46 8.45 -2.89 1.71
N ALA A 47 7.56 -3.74 1.18
CA ALA A 47 7.79 -5.17 1.07
C ALA A 47 8.94 -5.49 0.11
N MET A 48 9.06 -4.80 -1.02
CA MET A 48 10.12 -5.03 -2.01
C MET A 48 11.48 -4.51 -1.54
N GLU A 49 11.50 -3.35 -0.89
CA GLU A 49 12.73 -2.77 -0.32
C GLU A 49 13.18 -3.50 0.95
N GLY A 50 12.26 -4.13 1.68
CA GLY A 50 12.56 -4.76 2.96
C GLY A 50 12.83 -3.76 4.08
N TYR A 51 12.35 -2.54 3.91
CA TYR A 51 12.54 -1.44 4.83
C TYR A 51 11.36 -0.47 4.74
N PHE A 52 10.92 0.05 5.88
CA PHE A 52 9.95 1.16 5.93
C PHE A 52 10.34 2.20 6.99
N LEU A 53 10.16 1.88 8.28
CA LEU A 53 10.71 2.66 9.40
C LEU A 53 11.99 2.05 9.99
N GLY A 54 12.27 0.79 9.64
CA GLY A 54 13.44 0.02 10.03
C GLY A 54 13.60 -1.18 9.11
N LEU A 55 14.61 -2.02 9.36
CA LEU A 55 14.76 -3.29 8.64
C LEU A 55 13.53 -4.18 8.88
N ALA A 56 12.83 -4.55 7.80
CA ALA A 56 11.66 -5.42 7.84
C ALA A 56 12.09 -6.88 7.81
N LYS A 57 11.54 -7.70 8.71
CA LYS A 57 11.74 -9.15 8.67
C LYS A 57 11.01 -9.74 7.46
N PRO A 58 11.44 -10.91 6.94
CA PRO A 58 10.79 -11.56 5.80
C PRO A 58 9.26 -11.74 5.97
N TRP A 59 8.78 -12.05 7.18
CA TRP A 59 7.34 -12.16 7.44
C TRP A 59 6.61 -10.82 7.51
N GLU A 60 7.26 -9.73 7.97
CA GLU A 60 6.69 -8.37 7.92
C GLU A 60 6.54 -7.91 6.48
N ARG A 61 7.46 -8.30 5.61
CA ARG A 61 7.38 -8.04 4.17
C ARG A 61 6.15 -8.72 3.54
N VAL A 62 5.79 -9.93 3.98
CA VAL A 62 4.55 -10.59 3.56
C VAL A 62 3.31 -9.81 4.02
N LEU A 63 3.31 -9.28 5.25
CA LEU A 63 2.23 -8.42 5.74
C LEU A 63 2.10 -7.12 4.94
N TYR A 64 3.21 -6.45 4.65
CA TYR A 64 3.23 -5.26 3.80
C TYR A 64 2.77 -5.54 2.37
N LEU A 65 3.18 -6.67 1.79
CA LEU A 65 2.78 -7.07 0.44
C LEU A 65 1.28 -7.38 0.39
N SER A 66 0.78 -8.20 1.33
CA SER A 66 -0.62 -8.59 1.39
C SER A 66 -1.54 -7.40 1.67
N GLY A 67 -1.20 -6.55 2.64
CA GLY A 67 -1.96 -5.33 2.91
C GLY A 67 -1.88 -4.30 1.77
N GLY A 68 -0.73 -4.21 1.10
CA GLY A 68 -0.55 -3.35 -0.06
C GLY A 68 -1.38 -3.78 -1.27
N LEU A 69 -1.47 -5.09 -1.54
CA LEU A 69 -2.29 -5.66 -2.59
C LEU A 69 -3.79 -5.46 -2.34
N LEU A 70 -4.24 -5.60 -1.09
CA LEU A 70 -5.65 -5.38 -0.72
C LEU A 70 -6.10 -3.93 -0.95
N LEU A 71 -5.17 -2.96 -0.84
CA LEU A 71 -5.45 -1.54 -1.04
C LEU A 71 -5.44 -1.11 -2.52
N ILE A 72 -5.07 -1.99 -3.46
CA ILE A 72 -5.14 -1.69 -4.90
C ILE A 72 -6.59 -1.68 -5.39
N ASP A 73 -7.44 -2.56 -4.85
CA ASP A 73 -8.86 -2.58 -5.16
C ASP A 73 -9.63 -1.75 -4.13
N PRO A 74 -10.19 -0.58 -4.51
CA PRO A 74 -10.80 0.37 -3.58
C PRO A 74 -12.21 -0.06 -3.15
N ALA A 75 -12.28 -1.12 -2.35
CA ALA A 75 -13.48 -1.56 -1.66
C ALA A 75 -13.35 -1.32 -0.14
N PHE A 76 -14.44 -0.93 0.52
CA PHE A 76 -14.38 -0.55 1.94
C PHE A 76 -13.81 -1.66 2.85
N LEU A 77 -14.17 -2.92 2.57
CA LEU A 77 -13.67 -4.07 3.34
C LEU A 77 -12.19 -4.34 3.07
N THR A 78 -11.74 -4.25 1.82
CA THR A 78 -10.34 -4.49 1.44
C THR A 78 -9.45 -3.36 1.94
N ASP A 79 -9.94 -2.12 1.90
CA ASP A 79 -9.27 -0.94 2.46
C ASP A 79 -8.99 -1.11 3.95
N VAL A 80 -10.01 -1.49 4.73
CA VAL A 80 -9.88 -1.68 6.19
C VAL A 80 -8.89 -2.80 6.51
N LEU A 81 -9.00 -3.95 5.84
CA LEU A 81 -8.09 -5.08 6.05
C LEU A 81 -6.65 -4.73 5.64
N GLY A 82 -6.48 -4.03 4.52
CA GLY A 82 -5.17 -3.63 4.02
C GLY A 82 -4.47 -2.64 4.95
N ILE A 83 -5.21 -1.62 5.42
CA ILE A 83 -4.70 -0.66 6.43
C ILE A 83 -4.33 -1.38 7.72
N LEU A 84 -5.14 -2.33 8.17
CA LEU A 84 -4.89 -3.06 9.41
C LEU A 84 -3.62 -3.94 9.32
N LEU A 85 -3.39 -4.60 8.19
CA LEU A 85 -2.19 -5.39 7.95
C LEU A 85 -0.91 -4.52 7.86
N ILE A 86 -0.96 -3.42 7.10
CA ILE A 86 0.16 -2.48 7.01
C ILE A 86 0.43 -1.85 8.39
N GLY A 87 -0.62 -1.41 9.08
CA GLY A 87 -0.53 -0.82 10.43
C GLY A 87 0.05 -1.80 11.46
N LEU A 88 -0.36 -3.06 11.42
CA LEU A 88 0.19 -4.11 12.28
C LEU A 88 1.68 -4.34 12.00
N ALA A 89 2.07 -4.44 10.73
CA ALA A 89 3.47 -4.59 10.34
C ALA A 89 4.32 -3.39 10.80
N LEU A 90 3.79 -2.16 10.67
CA LEU A 90 4.44 -0.95 11.17
C LEU A 90 4.58 -0.93 12.68
N LEU A 91 3.52 -1.30 13.40
CA LEU A 91 3.52 -1.32 14.86
C LEU A 91 4.55 -2.33 15.38
N LEU A 92 4.59 -3.53 14.81
CA LEU A 92 5.56 -4.57 15.17
C LEU A 92 7.00 -4.12 14.86
N GLN A 93 7.19 -3.45 13.73
CA GLN A 93 8.48 -2.88 13.36
C GLN A 93 8.91 -1.76 14.31
N TYR A 94 7.98 -0.85 14.69
CA TYR A 94 8.23 0.26 15.60
C TYR A 94 8.56 -0.21 17.02
N LEU A 95 7.78 -1.16 17.55
CA LEU A 95 8.03 -1.77 18.87
C LEU A 95 9.37 -2.50 18.91
N ARG A 96 9.79 -3.13 17.81
CA ARG A 96 11.12 -3.74 17.71
C ARG A 96 12.23 -2.69 17.65
N GLY A 97 12.06 -1.63 16.86
CA GLY A 97 13.03 -0.53 16.79
C GLY A 97 13.29 0.12 18.15
N ARG A 98 12.25 0.21 19.00
CA ARG A 98 12.39 0.65 20.40
C ARG A 98 13.03 -0.37 21.34
N ARG A 99 13.00 -1.66 20.99
CA ARG A 99 13.63 -2.76 21.73
C ARG A 99 15.07 -3.05 21.30
N ALA A 100 15.68 -2.20 20.48
CA ALA A 100 17.13 -2.18 20.30
C ALA A 100 17.75 -1.12 21.23
N PRO A 101 17.96 -1.42 22.54
CA PRO A 101 18.87 -0.62 23.34
C PRO A 101 20.30 -0.93 22.90
N GLY A 102 21.06 0.13 22.59
CA GLY A 102 22.52 0.15 22.69
C GLY A 102 23.29 -0.76 21.73
N LYS A 103 23.86 -0.16 20.70
CA LYS A 103 25.33 -0.19 20.55
C LYS A 103 25.83 1.22 20.38
#